data_AF-A0A1Q4ZCS5-F1
#
_entry.id   AF-A0A1Q4ZCS5-F1
#
_cell.length_a   1.000
_cell.length_b   1.000
_cell.length_c   1.000
_cell.angle_alpha   90.00
_cell.angle_beta   90.00
_cell.angle_gamma   90.00
#
_symmetry.space_group_name_H-M   'P 1'
#
loop_
_entity.id
_entity.type
_entity.pdbx_description
1 polymer ?
#
loop_
_entity_poly.entity_id
_entity_poly.type
_entity_poly.pdbx_seq_one_letter_code
_entity_poly.pdbx_strand_id
1 'polypeptide(L)'
;MSVPTSAPVPARPGSSDGPGSPGSAGSLGAAAAAREARAALDAFLDALNSRSVPDWAKTLHYPHVRVHDGAVTVWETPEIYIENSTPEVGQLLATGWDHSGWERVDLVQTSPDQVHAQVRFARYDSEDKPLGSFESLYVLTRQDGRWGVLARIGFTA
;
A
#
# COMPACT_ATOMS: atom_id res chain seq x y z
N MET A 1 15.09 9.35 32.94
CA MET A 1 14.28 10.06 31.93
C MET A 1 12.92 9.40 31.90
N SER A 2 11.89 10.11 32.35
CA SER A 2 10.56 9.58 32.62
C SER A 2 9.73 9.48 31.34
N VAL A 3 9.20 8.30 31.06
CA VAL A 3 8.18 8.05 30.02
C VAL A 3 6.84 8.62 30.50
N PRO A 4 6.10 9.41 29.69
CA PRO A 4 4.76 9.82 30.04
C PRO A 4 3.77 8.65 29.85
N THR A 5 3.06 8.31 30.94
CA THR A 5 1.92 7.40 30.97
C THR A 5 0.81 7.92 30.05
N SER A 6 0.46 7.15 29.02
CA SER A 6 -0.67 7.42 28.14
C SER A 6 -1.99 7.14 28.87
N ALA A 7 -2.92 8.09 28.84
CA ALA A 7 -4.26 7.95 29.42
C ALA A 7 -5.15 7.07 28.51
N PRO A 8 -6.12 6.32 29.05
CA PRO A 8 -6.98 5.43 28.26
C PRO A 8 -7.96 6.21 27.38
N VAL A 9 -8.06 5.81 26.11
CA VAL A 9 -9.06 6.30 25.15
C VAL A 9 -10.45 5.77 25.54
N PRO A 10 -11.49 6.61 25.66
CA PRO A 10 -12.83 6.12 25.98
C PRO A 10 -13.43 5.30 24.82
N ALA A 11 -14.06 4.18 25.16
CA ALA A 11 -14.78 3.33 24.22
C ALA A 11 -15.96 4.10 23.57
N ARG A 12 -16.09 4.01 22.25
CA ARG A 12 -17.27 4.52 21.51
C ARG A 12 -18.50 3.66 21.88
N PRO A 13 -19.68 4.26 22.09
CA PRO A 13 -20.91 3.50 22.31
C PRO A 13 -21.29 2.72 21.04
N GLY A 14 -21.69 1.47 21.24
CA GLY A 14 -22.02 0.51 20.18
C GLY A 14 -23.21 0.94 19.34
N SER A 15 -23.05 0.84 18.02
CA SER A 15 -24.14 0.89 17.05
C SER A 15 -24.70 -0.53 16.90
N SER A 16 -25.92 -0.73 17.39
CA SER A 16 -26.73 -1.91 17.13
C SER A 16 -27.40 -1.79 15.77
N ASP A 17 -26.80 -2.36 14.73
CA ASP A 17 -27.49 -2.59 13.46
C ASP A 17 -27.80 -4.09 13.35
N GLY A 18 -29.10 -4.40 13.36
CA GLY A 18 -29.63 -5.75 13.08
C GLY A 18 -29.40 -6.15 11.62
N PRO A 19 -29.53 -7.45 11.27
CA PRO A 19 -29.18 -7.92 9.94
C PRO A 19 -30.33 -7.63 8.95
N GLY A 20 -30.35 -6.43 8.39
CA GLY A 20 -30.97 -6.21 7.08
C GLY A 20 -30.07 -6.87 6.03
N SER A 21 -30.59 -7.83 5.27
CA SER A 21 -29.81 -8.55 4.25
C SER A 21 -29.13 -7.59 3.25
N PRO A 22 -27.78 -7.46 3.23
CA PRO A 22 -27.09 -6.58 2.31
C PRO A 22 -26.72 -7.36 1.04
N GLY A 23 -27.72 -7.78 0.27
CA GLY A 23 -27.52 -8.89 -0.68
C GLY A 23 -26.91 -8.54 -2.04
N SER A 24 -27.24 -7.39 -2.65
CA SER A 24 -26.84 -7.14 -4.05
C SER A 24 -26.09 -5.83 -4.28
N ALA A 25 -26.59 -4.70 -3.77
CA ALA A 25 -25.95 -3.39 -3.93
C ALA A 25 -24.58 -3.31 -3.23
N GLY A 26 -24.46 -3.89 -2.02
CA GLY A 26 -23.20 -3.97 -1.28
C GLY A 26 -22.15 -4.85 -1.98
N SER A 27 -22.60 -5.93 -2.64
CA SER A 27 -21.69 -6.84 -3.37
C SER A 27 -21.15 -6.23 -4.67
N LEU A 28 -21.97 -5.46 -5.39
CA LEU A 28 -21.55 -4.73 -6.59
C LEU A 28 -20.59 -3.59 -6.26
N GLY A 29 -20.83 -2.87 -5.16
CA GLY A 29 -19.92 -1.86 -4.64
C GLY A 29 -18.56 -2.44 -4.23
N ALA A 30 -18.56 -3.58 -3.53
CA ALA A 30 -17.33 -4.27 -3.17
C ALA A 30 -16.55 -4.78 -4.39
N ALA A 31 -17.21 -5.33 -5.41
CA ALA A 31 -16.56 -5.79 -6.64
C ALA A 31 -15.94 -4.63 -7.44
N ALA A 32 -16.62 -3.47 -7.48
CA ALA A 32 -16.06 -2.26 -8.11
C ALA A 32 -14.85 -1.73 -7.34
N ALA A 33 -14.94 -1.66 -6.01
CA ALA A 33 -13.83 -1.25 -5.15
C ALA A 33 -12.62 -2.16 -5.30
N ALA A 34 -12.82 -3.48 -5.33
CA ALA A 34 -11.76 -4.46 -5.56
C ALA A 34 -11.04 -4.23 -6.91
N ARG A 35 -11.79 -4.02 -7.99
CA ARG A 35 -11.22 -3.76 -9.33
C ARG A 35 -10.43 -2.45 -9.36
N GLU A 36 -10.96 -1.39 -8.79
CA GLU A 36 -10.31 -0.08 -8.78
C GLU A 36 -9.07 -0.05 -7.87
N ALA A 37 -9.13 -0.69 -6.72
CA ALA A 37 -7.97 -0.87 -5.85
C ALA A 37 -6.89 -1.73 -6.54
N ARG A 38 -7.28 -2.78 -7.27
CA ARG A 38 -6.32 -3.55 -8.07
C ARG A 38 -5.65 -2.69 -9.15
N ALA A 39 -6.42 -1.88 -9.88
CA ALA A 39 -5.87 -0.96 -10.86
C ALA A 39 -4.91 0.06 -10.22
N ALA A 40 -5.19 0.53 -9.00
CA ALA A 40 -4.28 1.41 -8.26
C ALA A 40 -2.98 0.71 -7.84
N LEU A 41 -3.01 -0.60 -7.50
CA LEU A 41 -1.80 -1.40 -7.26
C LEU A 41 -0.97 -1.58 -8.53
N ASP A 42 -1.62 -1.87 -9.65
CA ASP A 42 -0.94 -2.02 -10.94
C ASP A 42 -0.28 -0.68 -11.34
N ALA A 43 -0.99 0.44 -11.22
CA ALA A 43 -0.45 1.78 -11.44
C ALA A 43 0.72 2.14 -10.49
N PHE A 44 0.66 1.71 -9.22
CA PHE A 44 1.76 1.85 -8.28
C PHE A 44 3.03 1.14 -8.77
N LEU A 45 2.88 -0.09 -9.26
CA LEU A 45 4.01 -0.89 -9.74
C LEU A 45 4.57 -0.32 -11.05
N ASP A 46 3.70 0.10 -11.97
CA ASP A 46 4.08 0.76 -13.22
C ASP A 46 4.84 2.06 -12.94
N ALA A 47 4.38 2.87 -11.99
CA ALA A 47 5.05 4.10 -11.60
C ALA A 47 6.43 3.83 -10.98
N LEU A 48 6.57 2.78 -10.14
CA LEU A 48 7.89 2.35 -9.67
C LEU A 48 8.79 1.93 -10.84
N ASN A 49 8.28 1.09 -11.74
CA ASN A 49 9.02 0.58 -12.91
C ASN A 49 9.43 1.67 -13.90
N SER A 50 8.70 2.80 -13.94
CA SER A 50 9.08 3.99 -14.71
C SER A 50 10.30 4.73 -14.16
N ARG A 51 10.78 4.37 -12.96
CA ARG A 51 11.92 4.97 -12.24
C ARG A 51 11.69 6.44 -11.85
N SER A 52 10.49 6.95 -12.04
CA SER A 52 10.07 8.31 -11.67
C SER A 52 9.50 8.31 -10.26
N VAL A 53 10.32 8.70 -9.27
CA VAL A 53 9.85 8.88 -7.89
C VAL A 53 8.69 9.87 -7.78
N PRO A 54 8.67 11.00 -8.52
CA PRO A 54 7.51 11.89 -8.54
C PRO A 54 6.23 11.22 -9.04
N ASP A 55 6.30 10.34 -10.04
CA ASP A 55 5.12 9.61 -10.51
C ASP A 55 4.71 8.52 -9.52
N TRP A 56 5.68 7.85 -8.90
CA TRP A 56 5.41 6.90 -7.83
C TRP A 56 4.71 7.56 -6.64
N ALA A 57 5.15 8.75 -6.23
CA ALA A 57 4.55 9.53 -5.16
C ALA A 57 3.08 9.88 -5.41
N LYS A 58 2.65 10.06 -6.67
CA LYS A 58 1.24 10.33 -7.04
C LYS A 58 0.33 9.12 -6.82
N THR A 59 0.87 7.91 -6.76
CA THR A 59 0.10 6.68 -6.52
C THR A 59 -0.21 6.45 -5.04
N LEU A 60 0.35 7.30 -4.15
CA LEU A 60 0.22 7.17 -2.71
C LEU A 60 -0.87 8.09 -2.15
N HIS A 61 -1.29 7.77 -0.93
CA HIS A 61 -1.99 8.70 -0.04
C HIS A 61 -1.08 9.09 1.10
N TYR A 62 -1.28 10.31 1.61
CA TYR A 62 -0.47 10.91 2.66
C TYR A 62 -1.33 11.26 3.89
N PRO A 63 -0.80 11.10 5.12
CA PRO A 63 0.53 10.61 5.46
C PRO A 63 0.73 9.13 5.07
N HIS A 64 1.84 8.83 4.39
CA HIS A 64 2.15 7.49 3.90
C HIS A 64 2.93 6.72 4.95
N VAL A 65 2.49 5.50 5.26
CA VAL A 65 3.11 4.67 6.30
C VAL A 65 3.87 3.52 5.66
N ARG A 66 5.12 3.30 6.09
CA ARG A 66 5.86 2.08 5.81
C ARG A 66 6.29 1.42 7.11
N VAL A 67 6.06 0.12 7.20
CA VAL A 67 6.59 -0.72 8.27
C VAL A 67 7.57 -1.70 7.64
N HIS A 68 8.82 -1.67 8.07
CA HIS A 68 9.88 -2.53 7.55
C HIS A 68 11.00 -2.65 8.60
N ASP A 69 11.61 -3.83 8.73
CA ASP A 69 12.71 -4.10 9.66
C ASP A 69 12.46 -3.67 11.11
N GLY A 70 11.22 -3.86 11.60
CA GLY A 70 10.81 -3.48 12.95
C GLY A 70 10.66 -1.97 13.18
N ALA A 71 10.85 -1.14 12.15
CA ALA A 71 10.67 0.29 12.19
C ALA A 71 9.38 0.73 11.49
N VAL A 72 8.84 1.86 11.95
CA VAL A 72 7.73 2.57 11.30
C VAL A 72 8.26 3.89 10.78
N THR A 73 8.12 4.12 9.48
CA THR A 73 8.43 5.39 8.82
C THR A 73 7.13 6.00 8.32
N VAL A 74 6.98 7.31 8.54
CA VAL A 74 5.82 8.08 8.09
C VAL A 74 6.33 9.26 7.27
N TRP A 75 5.78 9.43 6.07
CA TRP A 75 6.01 10.61 5.24
C TRP A 75 4.74 11.43 5.18
N GLU A 76 4.79 12.67 5.69
CA GLU A 76 3.61 13.54 5.79
C GLU A 76 3.17 14.11 4.44
N THR A 77 4.10 14.29 3.50
CA THR A 77 3.83 14.95 2.22
C THR A 77 4.55 14.24 1.07
N PRO A 78 4.07 14.39 -0.18
CA PRO A 78 4.75 13.85 -1.34
C PRO A 78 6.17 14.39 -1.53
N GLU A 79 6.44 15.65 -1.15
CA GLU A 79 7.77 16.25 -1.27
C GLU A 79 8.79 15.52 -0.41
N ILE A 80 8.44 15.26 0.87
CA ILE A 80 9.31 14.51 1.79
C ILE A 80 9.51 13.08 1.29
N TYR A 81 8.43 12.44 0.79
CA TYR A 81 8.53 11.10 0.23
C TYR A 81 9.47 11.04 -0.97
N ILE A 82 9.38 12.01 -1.89
CA ILE A 82 10.24 12.09 -3.08
C ILE A 82 11.70 12.27 -2.68
N GLU A 83 11.97 13.20 -1.77
CA GLU A 83 13.33 13.44 -1.27
C GLU A 83 13.94 12.18 -0.66
N ASN A 84 13.17 11.46 0.16
CA ASN A 84 13.64 10.28 0.89
C ASN A 84 13.74 9.03 0.00
N SER A 85 12.83 8.88 -0.97
CA SER A 85 12.77 7.69 -1.83
C SER A 85 13.68 7.78 -3.06
N THR A 86 14.12 8.97 -3.45
CA THR A 86 15.04 9.16 -4.59
C THR A 86 16.38 8.42 -4.40
N PRO A 87 17.07 8.55 -3.25
CA PRO A 87 18.24 7.74 -2.97
C PRO A 87 17.95 6.23 -2.96
N GLU A 88 16.80 5.79 -2.42
CA GLU A 88 16.43 4.37 -2.38
C GLU A 88 16.26 3.78 -3.79
N VAL A 89 15.60 4.49 -4.70
CA VAL A 89 15.47 4.06 -6.10
C VAL A 89 16.83 4.07 -6.79
N GLY A 90 17.70 5.05 -6.50
CA GLY A 90 19.08 5.05 -6.99
C GLY A 90 19.89 3.82 -6.53
N GLN A 91 19.75 3.44 -5.26
CA GLN A 91 20.38 2.22 -4.72
C GLN A 91 19.81 0.96 -5.35
N LEU A 92 18.48 0.91 -5.57
CA LEU A 92 17.82 -0.20 -6.24
C LEU A 92 18.35 -0.38 -7.66
N LEU A 93 18.47 0.71 -8.44
CA LEU A 93 19.06 0.65 -9.79
C LEU A 93 20.51 0.14 -9.77
N ALA A 94 21.28 0.50 -8.73
CA ALA A 94 22.66 0.03 -8.58
C ALA A 94 22.77 -1.49 -8.30
N THR A 95 21.68 -2.17 -7.90
CA THR A 95 21.67 -3.63 -7.74
C THR A 95 21.45 -4.37 -9.06
N GLY A 96 21.34 -3.66 -10.19
CA GLY A 96 20.97 -4.25 -11.49
C GLY A 96 19.47 -4.45 -11.66
N TRP A 97 18.64 -3.87 -10.78
CA TRP A 97 17.19 -3.91 -10.92
C TRP A 97 16.75 -3.16 -12.18
N ASP A 98 15.91 -3.81 -12.99
CA ASP A 98 15.30 -3.23 -14.18
C ASP A 98 13.82 -2.92 -13.96
N HIS A 99 13.06 -3.92 -13.48
CA HIS A 99 11.63 -3.82 -13.20
C HIS A 99 11.17 -4.80 -12.11
N SER A 100 9.96 -4.59 -11.61
CA SER A 100 9.29 -5.46 -10.65
C SER A 100 7.98 -6.00 -11.24
N GLY A 101 7.59 -7.20 -10.83
CA GLY A 101 6.35 -7.84 -11.27
C GLY A 101 5.58 -8.46 -10.10
N TRP A 102 4.25 -8.39 -10.16
CA TRP A 102 3.39 -9.11 -9.22
C TRP A 102 3.47 -10.62 -9.46
N GLU A 103 3.86 -11.39 -8.45
CA GLU A 103 3.73 -12.84 -8.44
C GLU A 103 2.35 -13.26 -7.89
N ARG A 104 1.85 -12.53 -6.88
CA ARG A 104 0.52 -12.74 -6.28
C ARG A 104 -0.04 -11.43 -5.73
N VAL A 105 -1.34 -11.24 -5.89
CA VAL A 105 -2.10 -10.15 -5.27
C VAL A 105 -3.43 -10.70 -4.80
N ASP A 106 -3.58 -10.88 -3.48
CA ASP A 106 -4.79 -11.36 -2.83
C ASP A 106 -5.46 -10.20 -2.08
N LEU A 107 -6.65 -9.80 -2.53
CA LEU A 107 -7.44 -8.77 -1.85
C LEU A 107 -8.20 -9.41 -0.68
N VAL A 108 -7.58 -9.41 0.50
CA VAL A 108 -8.05 -10.17 1.68
C VAL A 108 -9.23 -9.52 2.38
N GLN A 109 -9.35 -8.19 2.31
CA GLN A 109 -10.48 -7.45 2.86
C GLN A 109 -10.85 -6.31 1.91
N THR A 110 -12.14 -6.12 1.66
CA THR A 110 -12.64 -5.09 0.74
C THR A 110 -13.88 -4.42 1.33
N SER A 111 -13.87 -3.10 1.30
CA SER A 111 -15.00 -2.22 1.54
C SER A 111 -15.07 -1.19 0.40
N PRO A 112 -16.13 -0.35 0.32
CA PRO A 112 -16.25 0.67 -0.73
C PRO A 112 -15.04 1.61 -0.86
N ASP A 113 -14.38 1.92 0.26
CA ASP A 113 -13.32 2.93 0.36
C ASP A 113 -11.99 2.41 0.92
N GLN A 114 -11.90 1.12 1.25
CA GLN A 114 -10.66 0.53 1.77
C GLN A 114 -10.48 -0.91 1.30
N VAL A 115 -9.26 -1.26 0.90
CA VAL A 115 -8.87 -2.62 0.53
C VAL A 115 -7.56 -2.96 1.21
N HIS A 116 -7.49 -4.16 1.80
CA HIS A 116 -6.25 -4.75 2.26
C HIS A 116 -5.82 -5.83 1.26
N ALA A 117 -4.59 -5.73 0.79
CA ALA A 117 -4.02 -6.65 -0.18
C ALA A 117 -2.79 -7.33 0.40
N GLN A 118 -2.79 -8.66 0.44
CA GLN A 118 -1.54 -9.42 0.59
C GLN A 118 -0.90 -9.53 -0.78
N VAL A 119 0.33 -9.06 -0.90
CA VAL A 119 1.06 -9.02 -2.16
C VAL A 119 2.36 -9.78 -2.05
N ARG A 120 2.71 -10.43 -3.15
CA ARG A 120 4.03 -10.98 -3.40
C ARG A 120 4.52 -10.44 -4.73
N PHE A 121 5.68 -9.83 -4.74
CA PHE A 121 6.28 -9.28 -5.95
C PHE A 121 7.74 -9.70 -6.07
N ALA A 122 8.19 -9.87 -7.29
CA ALA A 122 9.59 -10.11 -7.61
C ALA A 122 10.22 -8.92 -8.29
N ARG A 123 11.53 -8.83 -8.16
CA ARG A 123 12.40 -7.89 -8.86
C ARG A 123 13.20 -8.66 -9.88
N TYR A 124 13.38 -8.07 -11.05
CA TYR A 124 14.08 -8.67 -12.17
C TYR A 124 15.18 -7.74 -12.68
N ASP A 125 16.22 -8.34 -13.26
CA ASP A 125 17.20 -7.60 -14.05
C ASP A 125 16.72 -7.40 -15.51
N SER A 126 17.56 -6.79 -16.35
CA SER A 126 17.24 -6.52 -17.75
C SER A 126 17.18 -7.77 -18.64
N GLU A 127 17.57 -8.94 -18.12
CA GLU A 127 17.48 -10.24 -18.79
C GLU A 127 16.32 -11.08 -18.25
N ASP A 128 15.37 -10.46 -17.53
CA ASP A 128 14.24 -11.10 -16.84
C ASP A 128 14.65 -12.13 -15.77
N LYS A 129 15.88 -12.07 -15.25
CA LYS A 129 16.30 -12.98 -14.16
C LYS A 129 15.86 -12.43 -12.81
N PRO A 130 15.33 -13.29 -11.92
CA PRO A 130 14.87 -12.86 -10.62
C PRO A 130 16.04 -12.48 -9.71
N LEU A 131 15.96 -11.27 -9.15
CA LEU A 131 16.88 -10.76 -8.12
C LEU A 131 16.39 -11.10 -6.71
N GLY A 132 15.08 -11.29 -6.54
CA GLY A 132 14.46 -11.66 -5.27
C GLY A 132 12.96 -11.42 -5.27
N SER A 133 12.26 -12.13 -4.39
CA SER A 133 10.82 -11.98 -4.16
C SER A 133 10.55 -11.50 -2.74
N PHE A 134 9.52 -10.67 -2.60
CA PHE A 134 9.19 -9.97 -1.37
C PHE A 134 7.70 -10.11 -1.08
N GLU A 135 7.34 -10.25 0.19
CA GLU A 135 5.96 -10.31 0.65
C GLU A 135 5.61 -9.07 1.47
N SER A 136 4.38 -8.60 1.35
CA SER A 136 3.90 -7.42 2.07
C SER A 136 2.38 -7.40 2.19
N LEU A 137 1.88 -6.67 3.18
CA LEU A 137 0.49 -6.25 3.27
C LEU A 137 0.38 -4.78 2.87
N TYR A 138 -0.44 -4.48 1.87
CA TYR A 138 -0.71 -3.12 1.40
C TYR A 138 -2.11 -2.70 1.82
N VAL A 139 -2.24 -1.47 2.30
CA VAL A 139 -3.51 -0.83 2.62
C VAL A 139 -3.79 0.22 1.56
N LEU A 140 -4.86 0.02 0.80
CA LEU A 140 -5.35 0.96 -0.18
C LEU A 140 -6.60 1.66 0.33
N THR A 141 -6.69 2.95 0.07
CA THR A 141 -7.87 3.75 0.43
C THR A 141 -8.35 4.57 -0.76
N ARG A 142 -9.66 4.80 -0.79
CA ARG A 142 -10.29 5.79 -1.66
C ARG A 142 -10.44 7.09 -0.87
N GLN A 143 -9.81 8.16 -1.33
CA GLN A 143 -9.92 9.49 -0.74
C GLN A 143 -10.19 10.49 -1.87
N ASP A 144 -11.20 11.34 -1.71
CA ASP A 144 -11.62 12.33 -2.71
C ASP A 144 -11.81 11.73 -4.12
N GLY A 145 -12.37 10.52 -4.17
CA GLY A 145 -12.63 9.79 -5.42
C GLY A 145 -11.41 9.11 -6.05
N ARG A 146 -10.22 9.18 -5.42
CA ARG A 146 -8.98 8.56 -5.92
C ARG A 146 -8.53 7.41 -5.03
N TRP A 147 -8.23 6.26 -5.65
CA TRP A 147 -7.53 5.18 -4.98
C TRP A 147 -6.02 5.44 -4.91
N GLY A 148 -5.42 5.08 -3.79
CA GLY A 148 -3.98 5.16 -3.59
C GLY A 148 -3.52 4.26 -2.45
N VAL A 149 -2.21 4.00 -2.40
CA VAL A 149 -1.61 3.19 -1.33
C VAL A 149 -1.33 4.08 -0.12
N LEU A 150 -2.00 3.81 0.99
CA LEU A 150 -1.83 4.53 2.25
C LEU A 150 -0.71 3.93 3.10
N ALA A 151 -0.62 2.59 3.14
CA ALA A 151 0.39 1.91 3.93
C ALA A 151 0.99 0.69 3.23
N ARG A 152 2.28 0.45 3.48
CA ARG A 152 3.01 -0.74 3.04
C ARG A 152 3.70 -1.38 4.23
N ILE A 153 3.36 -2.63 4.51
CA ILE A 153 3.86 -3.37 5.67
C ILE A 153 4.63 -4.56 5.12
N GLY A 154 5.96 -4.49 5.20
CA GLY A 154 6.83 -5.59 4.78
C GLY A 154 6.65 -6.80 5.69
N PHE A 155 6.71 -7.99 5.12
CA PHE A 155 6.67 -9.25 5.86
C PHE A 155 7.98 -10.00 5.68
N THR A 156 8.55 -10.42 6.82
CA THR A 156 9.71 -11.32 6.88
C THR A 156 9.31 -12.45 7.82
N ALA A 157 9.38 -13.69 7.34
CA ALA A 157 9.05 -14.89 8.10
C ALA A 157 10.18 -15.31 9.05
#